data_AF-A0A183HTI7-F1
#
_entry.id   AF-A0A183HTI7-F1
#
_cell.length_a   1.000
_cell.length_b   1.000
_cell.length_c   1.000
_cell.angle_alpha   90.00
_cell.angle_beta   90.00
_cell.angle_gamma   90.00
#
_symmetry.space_group_name_H-M   'P 1'
#
loop_
_entity.id
_entity.type
_entity.pdbx_description
1 polymer ?
#
loop_
_entity_poly.entity_id
_entity_poly.type
_entity_poly.pdbx_seq_one_letter_code
_entity_poly.pdbx_strand_id
1 'polypeptide(L)'
;MLLFEKYLYQNPLYVEQKQKKNQSISLAAEDAANAVKIAMGANLLDVCFKLYGAFITGSKSLAAEGLHSSLDLTNQIILMYGIRWSKLNPTPTYPYGYGNARYIASLISGCWLFGFGGGVSLYHGITGLLHPHAIESPAWASL
;
A
#
# COMPACT_ATOMS: atom_id res chain seq x y z
N MET A 1 20.01 25.92 -25.23
CA MET A 1 18.92 24.96 -24.92
C MET A 1 17.55 25.47 -25.39
N LEU A 2 17.13 26.70 -25.04
CA LEU A 2 15.80 27.25 -25.38
C LEU A 2 15.51 27.39 -26.89
N LEU A 3 16.51 27.69 -27.73
CA LEU A 3 16.36 27.78 -29.20
C LEU A 3 16.00 26.43 -29.84
N PHE A 4 16.58 25.34 -29.34
CA PHE A 4 16.33 23.99 -29.83
C PHE A 4 14.92 23.51 -29.49
N GLU A 5 14.45 23.77 -28.27
CA GLU A 5 13.08 23.45 -27.86
C GLU A 5 12.04 24.21 -28.71
N LYS A 6 12.29 25.48 -29.01
CA LYS A 6 11.42 26.29 -29.87
C LYS A 6 11.36 25.74 -31.30
N TYR A 7 12.47 25.25 -31.83
CA TYR A 7 12.55 24.59 -33.14
C TYR A 7 11.77 23.26 -33.17
N LEU A 8 11.88 22.45 -32.11
CA LEU A 8 11.09 21.22 -31.97
C LEU A 8 9.58 21.51 -31.94
N TYR A 9 9.15 22.56 -31.24
CA TYR A 9 7.73 22.94 -31.19
C TYR A 9 7.17 23.51 -32.50
N GLN A 10 8.03 24.05 -33.38
CA GLN A 10 7.62 24.45 -34.73
C GLN A 10 7.50 23.24 -35.69
N ASN A 11 8.05 22.08 -35.33
CA ASN A 11 7.94 20.87 -36.14
C ASN A 11 6.62 20.13 -35.84
N PRO A 12 5.68 20.04 -36.79
CA PRO A 12 4.36 19.43 -36.55
C PRO A 12 4.45 17.95 -36.16
N LEU A 13 5.46 17.21 -36.65
CA LEU A 13 5.65 15.80 -36.34
C LEU A 13 6.06 15.62 -34.87
N TYR A 14 6.86 16.53 -34.32
CA TYR A 14 7.24 16.51 -32.91
C TYR A 14 6.03 16.77 -32.01
N VAL A 15 5.18 17.73 -32.38
CA VAL A 15 3.98 18.08 -31.61
C VAL A 15 2.97 16.93 -31.59
N GLU A 16 2.69 16.28 -32.73
CA GLU A 16 1.80 15.12 -32.79
C GLU A 16 2.33 13.94 -31.97
N GLN A 17 3.64 13.65 -32.04
CA GLN A 17 4.25 12.59 -31.24
C GLN A 17 4.16 12.89 -29.74
N LYS A 18 4.41 14.14 -29.34
CA LYS A 18 4.29 14.57 -27.94
C LYS A 18 2.84 14.47 -27.46
N GLN A 19 1.86 14.82 -28.28
CA GLN A 19 0.45 14.66 -27.97
C GLN A 19 0.05 13.18 -27.87
N LYS A 20 0.39 12.34 -28.85
CA LYS A 20 0.13 10.89 -28.79
C LYS A 20 0.76 10.25 -27.55
N LYS A 21 1.99 10.62 -27.22
CA LYS A 21 2.69 10.15 -26.02
C LYS A 21 2.00 10.62 -24.73
N ASN A 22 1.59 11.89 -24.65
CA ASN A 22 0.88 12.39 -23.48
C ASN A 22 -0.50 11.74 -23.34
N GLN A 23 -1.19 11.49 -24.45
CA GLN A 23 -2.48 10.79 -24.47
C GLN A 23 -2.33 9.33 -24.03
N SER A 24 -1.31 8.60 -24.52
CA SER A 24 -1.06 7.23 -24.09
C SER A 24 -0.65 7.13 -22.62
N ILE A 25 0.14 8.09 -22.12
CA ILE A 25 0.48 8.19 -20.69
C ILE A 25 -0.78 8.47 -19.85
N SER A 26 -1.66 9.34 -20.30
CA SER A 26 -2.91 9.66 -19.60
C SER A 26 -3.84 8.43 -19.52
N LEU A 27 -4.02 7.72 -20.64
CA LEU A 27 -4.83 6.49 -20.70
C LEU A 27 -4.26 5.42 -19.76
N ALA A 28 -2.95 5.15 -19.84
CA ALA A 28 -2.30 4.17 -18.97
C ALA A 28 -2.39 4.54 -17.48
N ALA A 29 -2.31 5.84 -17.15
CA ALA A 29 -2.45 6.31 -15.77
C ALA A 29 -3.88 6.14 -15.23
N GLU A 30 -4.89 6.30 -16.08
CA GLU A 30 -6.29 6.07 -15.74
C GLU A 30 -6.57 4.58 -15.50
N ASP A 31 -6.12 3.72 -16.41
CA ASP A 31 -6.23 2.26 -16.27
C ASP A 31 -5.56 1.76 -14.99
N ALA A 32 -4.34 2.24 -14.72
CA ALA A 32 -3.61 1.91 -13.50
C ALA A 32 -4.37 2.39 -12.25
N ALA A 33 -4.95 3.60 -12.26
CA ALA A 33 -5.72 4.12 -11.14
C ALA A 33 -6.99 3.30 -10.88
N ASN A 34 -7.66 2.83 -11.93
CA ASN A 34 -8.84 1.98 -11.80
C ASN A 34 -8.48 0.57 -11.29
N ALA A 35 -7.41 -0.02 -11.81
CA ALA A 35 -6.89 -1.30 -11.31
C ALA A 35 -6.55 -1.24 -9.82
N VAL A 36 -5.90 -0.16 -9.36
CA VAL A 36 -5.59 0.04 -7.94
C VAL A 36 -6.87 0.11 -7.10
N LYS A 37 -7.90 0.85 -7.54
CA LYS A 37 -9.17 0.92 -6.79
C LYS A 37 -9.83 -0.45 -6.65
N ILE A 38 -9.84 -1.25 -7.72
CA ILE A 38 -10.40 -2.61 -7.69
C ILE A 38 -9.58 -3.50 -6.75
N ALA A 39 -8.25 -3.45 -6.85
CA ALA A 39 -7.36 -4.21 -5.98
C ALA A 39 -7.54 -3.86 -4.49
N MET A 40 -7.75 -2.58 -4.17
CA MET A 40 -8.06 -2.16 -2.79
C MET A 40 -9.37 -2.77 -2.29
N GLY A 41 -10.42 -2.78 -3.12
CA GLY A 41 -11.69 -3.41 -2.78
C GLY A 41 -11.56 -4.92 -2.58
N ALA A 42 -10.78 -5.59 -3.44
CA ALA A 42 -10.51 -7.02 -3.33
C ALA A 42 -9.73 -7.37 -2.04
N ASN A 43 -8.70 -6.60 -1.71
CA ASN A 43 -7.92 -6.79 -0.48
C ASN A 43 -8.77 -6.58 0.78
N LEU A 44 -9.65 -5.57 0.78
CA LEU A 44 -10.59 -5.34 1.88
C LEU A 44 -11.53 -6.53 2.05
N LEU A 45 -12.09 -7.04 0.94
CA LEU A 45 -12.98 -8.18 0.96
C LEU A 45 -12.29 -9.45 1.47
N ASP A 46 -11.06 -9.69 1.03
CA ASP A 46 -10.22 -10.81 1.46
C ASP A 46 -9.96 -10.77 2.98
N VAL A 47 -9.60 -9.59 3.51
CA VAL A 47 -9.45 -9.38 4.97
C VAL A 47 -10.75 -9.71 5.71
N CYS A 48 -11.89 -9.17 5.25
CA CYS A 48 -13.19 -9.40 5.87
C CYS A 48 -13.53 -10.89 5.93
N PHE A 49 -13.33 -11.63 4.83
CA PHE A 49 -13.60 -13.07 4.80
C PHE A 49 -12.68 -13.85 5.73
N LYS A 50 -11.38 -13.56 5.75
CA LYS A 50 -10.43 -14.24 6.63
C LYS A 50 -10.73 -13.98 8.10
N LEU A 51 -11.01 -12.73 8.48
CA LEU A 51 -11.34 -12.38 9.86
C LEU A 51 -12.67 -13.01 10.30
N TYR A 52 -13.69 -12.98 9.44
CA TYR A 52 -14.97 -13.63 9.71
C TYR A 52 -14.82 -15.15 9.85
N GLY A 53 -14.08 -15.78 8.94
CA GLY A 53 -13.77 -17.21 8.99
C GLY A 53 -12.98 -17.57 10.24
N ALA A 54 -11.98 -16.77 10.63
CA ALA A 54 -11.20 -16.98 11.84
C ALA A 54 -12.06 -16.88 13.09
N PHE A 55 -13.01 -15.93 13.14
CA PHE A 55 -13.93 -15.77 14.26
C PHE A 55 -14.86 -16.99 14.43
N ILE A 56 -15.40 -17.52 13.34
CA ILE A 56 -16.29 -18.70 13.39
C ILE A 56 -15.52 -19.98 13.68
N THR A 57 -14.37 -20.17 13.03
CA THR A 57 -13.61 -21.43 13.13
C THR A 57 -12.72 -21.50 14.37
N GLY A 58 -12.38 -20.37 14.99
CA GLY A 58 -11.37 -20.29 16.05
C GLY A 58 -9.96 -20.66 15.60
N SER A 59 -9.71 -20.75 14.28
CA SER A 59 -8.42 -21.19 13.75
C SER A 59 -7.32 -20.13 13.96
N LYS A 60 -6.29 -20.48 14.73
CA LYS A 60 -5.10 -19.64 14.93
C LYS A 60 -4.35 -19.37 13.62
N SER A 61 -4.35 -20.32 12.68
CA SER A 61 -3.71 -20.16 11.37
C SER A 61 -4.47 -19.15 10.50
N LEU A 62 -5.80 -19.28 10.42
CA LEU A 62 -6.62 -18.36 9.64
C LEU A 62 -6.64 -16.95 10.26
N ALA A 63 -6.59 -16.87 11.59
CA ALA A 63 -6.43 -15.61 12.31
C ALA A 63 -5.09 -14.94 11.98
N ALA A 64 -4.00 -15.69 11.90
CA ALA A 64 -2.69 -15.17 11.51
C ALA A 64 -2.67 -14.64 10.08
N GLU A 65 -3.28 -15.36 9.13
CA GLU A 65 -3.46 -14.88 7.76
C GLU A 65 -4.34 -13.62 7.69
N GLY A 66 -5.44 -13.58 8.44
CA GLY A 66 -6.30 -12.41 8.54
C GLY A 66 -5.58 -11.18 9.12
N LEU A 67 -4.72 -11.38 10.12
CA LEU A 67 -3.87 -10.34 10.69
C LEU A 67 -2.87 -9.81 9.66
N HIS A 68 -2.22 -10.71 8.92
CA HIS A 68 -1.28 -10.34 7.86
C HIS A 68 -1.96 -9.49 6.78
N SER A 69 -3.09 -9.96 6.23
CA SER A 69 -3.87 -9.21 5.23
C SER A 69 -4.37 -7.86 5.78
N SER A 70 -4.70 -7.79 7.08
CA SER A 70 -5.12 -6.54 7.73
C SER A 70 -3.98 -5.50 7.81
N LEU A 71 -2.75 -5.95 8.09
CA LEU A 71 -1.58 -5.08 8.10
C LEU A 71 -1.28 -4.54 6.68
N ASP A 72 -1.44 -5.37 5.66
CA ASP A 72 -1.27 -4.95 4.26
C ASP A 72 -2.33 -3.94 3.83
N LEU A 73 -3.59 -4.16 4.19
CA LEU A 73 -4.66 -3.20 3.94
C LEU A 73 -4.36 -1.85 4.63
N THR A 74 -3.87 -1.88 5.86
CA THR A 74 -3.49 -0.67 6.61
C THR A 74 -2.38 0.10 5.90
N ASN A 75 -1.33 -0.59 5.42
CA ASN A 75 -0.27 0.02 4.63
C ASN A 75 -0.82 0.68 3.36
N GLN A 76 -1.69 -0.03 2.65
CA GLN A 76 -2.27 0.44 1.40
C GLN A 76 -3.10 1.71 1.62
N ILE A 77 -3.87 1.78 2.71
CA ILE A 77 -4.63 2.97 3.11
C ILE A 77 -3.70 4.16 3.41
N ILE A 78 -2.67 3.96 4.25
CA ILE A 78 -1.72 5.04 4.61
C ILE A 78 -1.05 5.60 3.35
N LEU A 79 -0.53 4.73 2.48
CA LEU A 79 0.12 5.14 1.25
C LEU A 79 -0.85 5.85 0.29
N MET A 80 -2.09 5.37 0.16
CA MET A 80 -3.11 6.03 -0.64
C MET A 80 -3.38 7.46 -0.16
N TYR A 81 -3.52 7.66 1.15
CA TYR A 81 -3.67 9.00 1.73
C TYR A 81 -2.46 9.87 1.43
N GLY A 82 -1.24 9.35 1.60
CA GLY A 82 0.00 10.06 1.25
C GLY A 82 0.06 10.50 -0.21
N ILE A 83 -0.32 9.61 -1.14
CA ILE A 83 -0.39 9.92 -2.56
C ILE A 83 -1.45 10.98 -2.83
N ARG A 84 -2.65 10.86 -2.25
CA ARG A 84 -3.71 11.84 -2.42
C ARG A 84 -3.28 13.22 -1.93
N TRP A 85 -2.61 13.28 -0.79
CA TRP A 85 -2.05 14.52 -0.27
C TRP A 85 -0.92 15.07 -1.15
N SER A 86 -0.09 14.21 -1.72
CA SER A 86 1.00 14.63 -2.59
C SER A 86 0.57 15.32 -3.89
N LYS A 87 -0.70 15.13 -4.28
CA LYS A 87 -1.31 15.74 -5.47
C LYS A 87 -1.98 17.09 -5.19
N LEU A 88 -2.02 17.55 -3.93
CA LEU A 88 -2.59 18.89 -3.64
C LEU A 88 -1.72 19.99 -4.26
N ASN A 89 -2.41 20.99 -4.82
CA ASN A 89 -1.78 22.17 -5.37
C ASN A 89 -1.03 22.98 -4.28
N PRO A 90 0.03 23.71 -4.64
CA PRO A 90 0.68 24.64 -3.74
C PRO A 90 -0.28 25.66 -3.14
N THR A 91 -0.11 25.93 -1.86
CA THR A 91 -0.85 26.95 -1.11
C THR A 91 0.10 28.08 -0.71
N PRO A 92 -0.39 29.27 -0.34
CA PRO A 92 0.47 30.36 0.15
C PRO A 92 1.37 29.95 1.34
N THR A 93 0.88 29.04 2.17
CA THR A 93 1.62 28.46 3.31
C THR A 93 2.65 27.41 2.87
N TYR A 94 2.42 26.71 1.76
CA TYR A 94 3.32 25.69 1.20
C TYR A 94 3.60 25.98 -0.29
N PRO A 95 4.51 26.93 -0.59
CA PRO A 95 4.77 27.39 -1.95
C PRO A 95 5.40 26.32 -2.86
N TYR A 96 6.06 25.31 -2.28
CA TYR A 96 6.60 24.15 -2.99
C TYR A 96 5.59 23.02 -3.20
N GLY A 97 4.37 23.16 -2.68
CA GLY A 97 3.32 22.13 -2.74
C GLY A 97 3.51 20.99 -1.74
N TYR A 98 2.64 20.00 -1.85
CA TYR A 98 2.55 18.88 -0.90
C TYR A 98 3.22 17.60 -1.40
N GLY A 99 4.01 17.66 -2.47
CA GLY A 99 4.60 16.48 -3.13
C GLY A 99 5.36 15.52 -2.20
N ASN A 100 5.93 16.05 -1.11
CA ASN A 100 6.64 15.27 -0.10
C ASN A 100 5.73 14.39 0.80
N ALA A 101 4.43 14.63 0.81
CA ALA A 101 3.48 13.89 1.64
C ALA A 101 3.50 12.37 1.40
N ARG A 102 3.84 11.93 0.19
CA ARG A 102 4.02 10.50 -0.13
C ARG A 102 5.14 9.87 0.67
N TYR A 103 6.26 10.58 0.85
CA TYR A 103 7.43 10.07 1.58
C TYR A 103 7.15 10.02 3.08
N ILE A 104 6.44 11.03 3.59
CA ILE A 104 6.00 11.06 4.99
C ILE A 104 5.06 9.88 5.27
N ALA A 105 4.10 9.62 4.37
CA ALA A 105 3.21 8.46 4.52
C ALA A 105 3.97 7.12 4.47
N SER A 106 4.96 6.98 3.57
CA SER A 106 5.82 5.78 3.55
C SER A 106 6.62 5.61 4.84
N LEU A 107 7.13 6.70 5.42
CA LEU A 107 7.82 6.67 6.70
C LEU A 107 6.88 6.24 7.84
N ILE A 108 5.68 6.83 7.91
CA ILE A 108 4.66 6.47 8.89
C ILE A 108 4.28 4.98 8.77
N SER A 109 4.05 4.50 7.55
CA SER A 109 3.76 3.09 7.27
C SER A 109 4.88 2.17 7.78
N GLY A 110 6.15 2.51 7.50
CA GLY A 110 7.30 1.75 8.01
C GLY A 110 7.41 1.77 9.54
N CYS A 111 7.26 2.94 10.16
CA CYS A 111 7.28 3.07 11.62
C CYS A 111 6.16 2.28 12.30
N TRP A 112 4.96 2.28 11.70
CA TRP A 112 3.83 1.50 12.19
C TRP A 112 4.09 -0.01 12.11
N LEU A 113 4.51 -0.51 10.94
CA LEU A 113 4.81 -1.94 10.78
C LEU A 113 5.93 -2.40 11.70
N PHE A 114 7.00 -1.62 11.78
CA PHE A 114 8.15 -1.97 12.61
C PHE A 114 7.82 -1.86 14.09
N GLY A 115 7.22 -0.76 14.52
CA GLY A 115 6.92 -0.49 15.92
C GLY A 115 5.80 -1.39 16.45
N PHE A 116 4.64 -1.39 15.80
CA PHE A 116 3.49 -2.17 16.24
C PHE A 116 3.66 -3.65 15.89
N GLY A 117 3.94 -3.98 14.63
CA GLY A 117 4.11 -5.36 14.19
C GLY A 117 5.31 -6.04 14.84
N GLY A 118 6.45 -5.34 14.89
CA GLY A 118 7.65 -5.83 15.56
C GLY A 118 7.49 -5.91 17.08
N GLY A 119 6.89 -4.89 17.71
CA GLY A 119 6.65 -4.85 19.15
C GLY A 119 5.73 -5.99 19.63
N VAL A 120 4.62 -6.22 18.93
CA VAL A 120 3.71 -7.35 19.22
C VAL A 120 4.42 -8.70 19.02
N SER A 121 5.23 -8.83 17.96
CA SER A 121 5.99 -10.07 17.70
C SER A 121 7.04 -10.32 18.77
N LEU A 122 7.78 -9.30 19.19
CA LEU A 122 8.76 -9.40 20.28
C LEU A 122 8.09 -9.75 21.60
N TYR A 123 6.96 -9.12 21.92
CA TYR A 123 6.19 -9.42 23.12
C TYR A 123 5.72 -10.89 23.14
N HIS A 124 5.09 -11.37 22.07
CA HIS A 124 4.65 -12.77 21.99
C HIS A 124 5.83 -13.74 21.95
N GLY A 125 6.93 -13.39 21.29
CA GLY A 125 8.15 -14.18 21.23
C GLY A 125 8.79 -14.35 22.60
N ILE A 126 9.02 -13.25 23.33
CA ILE A 126 9.58 -13.28 24.70
C ILE A 126 8.63 -14.02 25.65
N THR A 127 7.33 -13.72 25.58
CA THR A 127 6.34 -14.38 26.45
C THR A 127 6.28 -15.88 26.17
N GLY A 128 6.35 -16.31 24.91
CA GLY A 128 6.37 -17.72 24.51
C GLY A 128 7.65 -18.45 24.92
N LEU A 129 8.79 -17.75 24.98
CA LEU A 129 10.03 -18.31 25.53
C LEU A 129 9.98 -18.46 27.06
N LEU A 130 9.39 -17.50 27.77
CA LEU A 130 9.29 -17.50 29.23
C LEU A 130 8.19 -18.43 29.75
N HIS A 131 7.10 -18.59 28.99
CA HIS A 131 5.99 -19.50 29.29
C HIS A 131 5.82 -20.48 28.12
N PRO A 132 6.66 -21.53 28.04
CA PRO A 132 6.52 -22.55 27.01
C PRO A 132 5.19 -23.27 27.23
N HIS A 133 4.20 -22.97 26.39
CA HIS A 133 3.00 -23.79 26.28
C HIS A 133 3.36 -25.08 25.52
N ALA A 134 2.79 -26.21 25.95
CA ALA A 134 2.93 -27.45 25.21
C ALA A 134 2.45 -27.22 23.77
N ILE A 135 3.27 -27.60 22.80
CA ILE A 135 2.89 -27.62 21.39
C ILE A 135 1.72 -28.59 21.32
N GLU A 136 0.49 -28.10 21.15
CA GLU A 136 -0.63 -28.96 20.80
C GLU A 136 -0.25 -29.63 19.48
N SER A 137 0.12 -30.91 19.54
CA SER A 137 0.45 -31.66 18.34
C SER A 137 -0.77 -31.57 17.43
N PRO A 138 -0.60 -31.27 16.14
CA PRO A 138 -1.71 -31.38 15.23
C PRO A 138 -2.24 -32.82 15.30
N ALA A 139 -3.53 -33.02 15.55
CA ALA A 139 -4.12 -34.36 15.68
C ALA A 139 -3.92 -35.24 14.42
N TRP A 140 -3.51 -34.63 13.30
CA TRP A 140 -3.16 -35.30 12.05
C TRP A 140 -1.69 -35.78 11.98
N ALA A 141 -0.82 -35.33 12.87
CA ALA A 141 0.60 -35.69 12.89
C ALA A 141 0.89 -36.97 13.70
N SER A 142 -0.14 -37.60 14.28
CA SER A 142 -0.06 -38.84 15.07
C SER A 142 -0.73 -40.04 14.39
N LEU A 143 -0.94 -39.99 13.07
CA LEU A 143 -1.41 -41.09 12.22
C LEU A 143 -0.32 -41.43 11.20
#